data_AF-A0A842KLL0-F1
#
_entry.id   AF-A0A842KLL0-F1
#
_cell.length_a   1.000
_cell.length_b   1.000
_cell.length_c   1.000
_cell.angle_alpha   90.00
_cell.angle_beta   90.00
_cell.angle_gamma   90.00
#
_symmetry.space_group_name_H-M   'P 1'
#
loop_
_entity.id
_entity.type
_entity.pdbx_description
1 polymer ?
#
loop_
_entity_poly.entity_id
_entity_poly.type
_entity_poly.pdbx_seq_one_letter_code
_entity_poly.pdbx_strand_id
1 'polypeptide(L)'
;MGSYLKKPEMKHKGQVLFSKNGPLNDPRGYRTRRDRKKDKIAKLAYVKVTVFIVMIPVVLLLVSGSFPAPAGFIKNETARDPTWDELMAFLREDDTDRQQYQEEVFDCTHFAQRLHNNAEQAGIRAAYVTVFWYNNSTGHALNAFETTDKGLTFVDCTGSGNILTERQSMDKIAYVEKGKKYGTISIYHATSPEYDYYLQYIQNKDSLYSSEDPNIVKEVNIYWCDYSLGDTIAYRLHQRI
;
A
#
# COMPACT_ATOMS: atom_id res chain seq x y z
N MET A 1 14.83 53.17 31.90
CA MET A 1 13.93 53.77 32.90
C MET A 1 12.49 53.39 32.53
N GLY A 2 11.77 52.72 33.44
CA GLY A 2 10.31 52.70 33.48
C GLY A 2 9.56 51.69 32.60
N SER A 3 9.29 50.51 33.16
CA SER A 3 8.13 49.65 32.83
C SER A 3 6.81 50.34 33.20
N TYR A 4 5.68 49.99 32.56
CA TYR A 4 4.37 49.75 33.23
C TYR A 4 3.30 49.21 32.27
N LEU A 5 2.63 48.14 32.72
CA LEU A 5 1.46 47.45 32.16
C LEU A 5 0.14 48.19 32.48
N LYS A 6 -0.90 48.08 31.63
CA LYS A 6 -2.24 47.54 32.01
C LYS A 6 -3.30 47.61 30.89
N LYS A 7 -4.03 46.49 30.71
CA LYS A 7 -5.42 46.32 30.21
C LYS A 7 -6.36 46.20 31.45
N PRO A 8 -7.69 45.98 31.33
CA PRO A 8 -8.72 46.43 30.40
C PRO A 8 -9.94 47.05 31.15
N GLU A 9 -11.01 47.44 30.45
CA GLU A 9 -12.26 47.88 31.10
C GLU A 9 -13.52 47.25 30.47
N MET A 10 -14.36 46.65 31.31
CA MET A 10 -15.77 46.29 31.07
C MET A 10 -16.55 46.65 32.33
N LYS A 11 -17.70 47.34 32.22
CA LYS A 11 -18.78 47.26 33.22
C LYS A 11 -20.18 47.48 32.62
N HIS A 12 -21.05 46.53 32.97
CA HIS A 12 -22.52 46.49 32.88
C HIS A 12 -23.24 47.49 33.81
N LYS A 13 -24.54 47.73 33.54
CA LYS A 13 -25.73 47.68 34.45
C LYS A 13 -26.99 48.01 33.60
N GLY A 14 -28.08 47.22 33.56
CA GLY A 14 -29.07 46.89 34.62
C GLY A 14 -30.06 48.06 34.77
N GLN A 15 -31.40 48.00 34.78
CA GLN A 15 -32.42 47.02 35.23
C GLN A 15 -33.80 47.79 35.08
N VAL A 16 -35.03 47.25 34.91
CA VAL A 16 -36.04 46.94 35.98
C VAL A 16 -37.51 46.90 35.40
N LEU A 17 -38.25 45.80 35.72
CA LEU A 17 -39.68 45.51 36.07
C LEU A 17 -40.98 45.90 35.27
N PHE A 18 -41.69 44.83 34.85
CA PHE A 18 -43.13 44.40 34.94
C PHE A 18 -44.33 45.37 35.17
N SER A 19 -45.39 45.21 34.34
CA SER A 19 -46.77 44.74 34.71
C SER A 19 -47.87 45.09 33.66
N LYS A 20 -48.71 44.10 33.25
CA LYS A 20 -50.21 44.14 33.17
C LYS A 20 -50.86 43.21 32.11
N ASN A 21 -51.75 42.34 32.60
CA ASN A 21 -53.06 41.91 32.08
C ASN A 21 -53.21 40.88 30.92
N GLY A 22 -54.13 39.92 31.14
CA GLY A 22 -54.43 38.71 30.35
C GLY A 22 -55.31 38.89 29.09
N PRO A 23 -55.91 37.79 28.57
CA PRO A 23 -55.82 37.46 27.15
C PRO A 23 -57.06 37.88 26.35
N LEU A 24 -56.89 38.88 25.49
CA LEU A 24 -57.78 39.14 24.36
C LEU A 24 -56.93 39.76 23.23
N ASN A 25 -56.32 38.87 22.44
CA ASN A 25 -55.86 39.03 21.05
C ASN A 25 -54.69 38.09 20.76
N ASP A 26 -54.96 36.82 20.45
CA ASP A 26 -54.06 36.04 19.59
C ASP A 26 -54.75 35.88 18.22
N PRO A 27 -54.15 36.36 17.12
CA PRO A 27 -54.68 36.22 15.77
C PRO A 27 -54.60 34.78 15.22
N ARG A 28 -54.12 33.81 16.01
CA ARG A 28 -54.00 32.40 15.60
C ARG A 28 -55.21 31.60 16.07
N GLY A 29 -56.16 31.44 15.15
CA GLY A 29 -57.41 30.70 15.33
C GLY A 29 -57.29 29.31 15.97
N TYR A 30 -58.39 28.88 16.57
CA TYR A 30 -58.56 27.59 17.26
C TYR A 30 -58.22 26.42 16.33
N ARG A 31 -57.07 25.76 16.53
CA ARG A 31 -56.73 24.51 15.83
C ARG A 31 -57.60 23.37 16.34
N THR A 32 -58.23 22.62 15.44
CA THR A 32 -59.15 21.55 15.81
C THR A 32 -58.39 20.30 16.27
N ARG A 33 -59.06 19.42 17.04
CA ARG A 33 -58.51 18.12 17.49
C ARG A 33 -57.96 17.25 16.33
N ARG A 34 -58.44 17.47 15.10
CA ARG A 34 -58.03 16.76 13.87
C ARG A 34 -56.62 17.18 13.42
N ASP A 35 -56.26 18.45 13.60
CA ASP A 35 -54.94 18.99 13.26
C ASP A 35 -53.86 18.46 14.21
N ARG A 36 -54.20 18.35 15.50
CA ARG A 36 -53.32 17.77 16.53
C ARG A 36 -52.97 16.30 16.27
N LYS A 37 -53.84 15.54 15.58
CA LYS A 37 -53.59 14.13 15.20
C LYS A 37 -52.64 14.05 13.99
N LYS A 38 -52.78 14.95 13.01
CA LYS A 38 -51.84 15.06 11.87
C LYS A 38 -50.44 15.46 12.34
N ASP A 39 -50.33 16.43 13.25
CA ASP A 39 -49.04 16.84 13.82
C ASP A 39 -48.37 15.70 14.62
N LYS A 40 -49.15 14.90 15.36
CA LYS A 40 -48.63 13.73 16.07
C LYS A 40 -48.16 12.63 15.12
N ILE A 41 -48.91 12.33 14.05
CA ILE A 41 -48.52 11.34 13.03
C ILE A 41 -47.26 11.80 12.29
N ALA A 42 -47.18 13.08 11.91
CA ALA A 42 -46.00 13.66 11.27
C ALA A 42 -44.77 13.64 12.20
N LYS A 43 -44.93 13.98 13.49
CA LYS A 43 -43.84 13.86 14.47
C LYS A 43 -43.41 12.42 14.71
N LEU A 44 -44.34 11.46 14.75
CA LEU A 44 -44.01 10.03 14.93
C LEU A 44 -43.31 9.45 13.69
N ALA A 45 -43.74 9.85 12.49
CA ALA A 45 -43.10 9.49 11.24
C ALA A 45 -41.70 10.11 11.13
N TYR A 46 -41.58 11.40 11.46
CA TYR A 46 -40.29 12.10 11.48
C TYR A 46 -39.32 11.44 12.46
N VAL A 47 -39.72 11.20 13.72
CA VAL A 47 -38.88 10.53 14.73
C VAL A 47 -38.49 9.11 14.30
N LYS A 48 -39.40 8.32 13.72
CA LYS A 48 -39.06 6.98 13.20
C LYS A 48 -38.04 7.06 12.06
N VAL A 49 -38.21 8.02 11.14
CA VAL A 49 -37.29 8.25 10.02
C VAL A 49 -35.92 8.73 10.52
N THR A 50 -35.86 9.67 11.47
CA THR A 50 -34.58 10.14 12.03
C THR A 50 -33.87 9.05 12.83
N VAL A 51 -34.58 8.21 13.60
CA VAL A 51 -33.94 7.11 14.36
C VAL A 51 -33.40 6.02 13.44
N PHE A 52 -34.09 5.67 12.35
CA PHE A 52 -33.55 4.75 11.34
C PHE A 52 -32.33 5.36 10.61
N ILE A 53 -32.38 6.65 10.24
CA ILE A 53 -31.28 7.34 9.54
C ILE A 53 -30.05 7.55 10.45
N VAL A 54 -30.20 7.62 11.77
CA VAL A 54 -29.08 7.81 12.71
C VAL A 54 -28.54 6.48 13.28
N MET A 55 -29.34 5.40 13.30
CA MET A 55 -28.86 4.06 13.69
C MET A 55 -28.17 3.31 12.54
N ILE A 56 -28.50 3.61 11.28
CA ILE A 56 -27.87 2.96 10.11
C ILE A 56 -26.38 3.35 9.91
N PRO A 57 -25.89 4.56 10.27
CA PRO A 57 -24.46 4.87 10.21
C PRO A 57 -23.67 4.50 11.49
N VAL A 58 -24.34 4.13 12.59
CA VAL A 58 -23.64 3.81 13.86
C VAL A 58 -23.56 2.30 14.11
N VAL A 59 -24.53 1.51 13.61
CA VAL A 59 -24.47 0.05 13.69
C VAL A 59 -23.70 -0.57 12.52
N LEU A 60 -23.44 0.17 11.43
CA LEU A 60 -22.49 -0.21 10.38
C LEU A 60 -21.06 0.32 10.64
N LEU A 61 -20.72 0.58 11.90
CA LEU A 61 -19.36 0.91 12.33
C LEU A 61 -18.78 -0.13 13.30
N LEU A 62 -19.42 -1.30 13.39
CA LEU A 62 -18.99 -2.44 14.22
C LEU A 62 -19.07 -3.77 13.46
N VAL A 63 -18.67 -3.78 12.18
CA VAL A 63 -18.30 -5.01 11.46
C VAL A 63 -16.98 -4.75 10.74
N SER A 64 -15.99 -5.58 11.08
CA SER A 64 -14.61 -5.67 10.56
C SER A 64 -13.77 -4.40 10.61
N GLY A 65 -12.94 -4.29 11.65
CA GLY A 65 -11.70 -3.54 11.63
C GLY A 65 -10.68 -4.18 10.68
N SER A 66 -10.98 -4.18 9.38
CA SER A 66 -9.97 -4.36 8.35
C SER A 66 -9.45 -2.97 8.03
N PHE A 67 -8.30 -2.62 8.60
CA PHE A 67 -7.50 -1.54 8.05
C PHE A 67 -7.33 -1.83 6.55
N PRO A 68 -7.63 -0.88 5.65
CA PRO A 68 -7.39 -1.10 4.23
C PRO A 68 -5.92 -1.48 4.07
N ALA A 69 -5.66 -2.53 3.29
CA ALA A 69 -4.31 -2.84 2.83
C ALA A 69 -3.65 -1.55 2.32
N PRO A 70 -2.32 -1.37 2.49
CA PRO A 70 -1.65 -0.18 2.01
C PRO A 70 -2.05 0.06 0.55
N ALA A 71 -2.54 1.27 0.28
CA ALA A 71 -3.25 1.59 -0.95
C ALA A 71 -2.40 1.21 -2.17
N GLY A 72 -2.79 0.13 -2.85
CA GLY A 72 -2.16 -0.31 -4.09
C GLY A 72 -1.61 -1.74 -4.12
N PHE A 73 -1.49 -2.46 -3.00
CA PHE A 73 -1.13 -3.88 -3.02
C PHE A 73 -2.37 -4.77 -2.87
N ILE A 74 -2.52 -5.75 -3.76
CA ILE A 74 -3.56 -6.77 -3.70
C ILE A 74 -3.05 -7.90 -2.81
N LYS A 75 -3.87 -8.33 -1.85
CA LYS A 75 -3.63 -9.54 -1.07
C LYS A 75 -4.65 -10.60 -1.50
N ASN A 76 -4.19 -11.74 -1.98
CA ASN A 76 -5.01 -12.91 -2.19
C ASN A 76 -4.72 -13.95 -1.08
N GLU A 77 -5.67 -14.11 -0.15
CA GLU A 77 -5.56 -15.05 0.99
C GLU A 77 -5.40 -16.52 0.58
N THR A 78 -5.65 -16.84 -0.69
CA THR A 78 -5.49 -18.18 -1.27
C THR A 78 -4.29 -18.30 -2.19
N ALA A 79 -3.52 -17.22 -2.38
CA ALA A 79 -2.28 -17.28 -3.12
C ALA A 79 -1.28 -18.20 -2.41
N ARG A 80 -0.52 -18.95 -3.21
CA ARG A 80 0.41 -19.96 -2.71
C ARG A 80 1.80 -19.78 -3.30
N ASP A 81 2.76 -20.40 -2.65
CA ASP A 81 4.11 -20.53 -3.17
C ASP A 81 4.08 -21.34 -4.49
N PRO A 82 4.68 -20.82 -5.58
CA PRO A 82 4.76 -21.52 -6.84
C PRO A 82 5.92 -22.52 -6.85
N THR A 83 5.93 -23.48 -7.78
CA THR A 83 7.19 -24.11 -8.19
C THR A 83 8.02 -23.14 -9.03
N TRP A 84 9.31 -23.42 -9.22
CA TRP A 84 10.14 -22.66 -10.15
C TRP A 84 9.53 -22.59 -11.56
N ASP A 85 9.04 -23.72 -12.08
CA ASP A 85 8.45 -23.78 -13.42
C ASP A 85 7.14 -22.99 -13.51
N GLU A 86 6.30 -23.02 -12.47
CA GLU A 86 5.10 -22.20 -12.37
C GLU A 86 5.45 -20.70 -12.35
N LEU A 87 6.47 -20.31 -11.58
CA LEU A 87 6.96 -18.93 -11.56
C LEU A 87 7.48 -18.51 -12.94
N MET A 88 8.32 -19.32 -13.59
CA MET A 88 8.85 -19.00 -14.92
C MET A 88 7.77 -18.96 -15.99
N ALA A 89 6.72 -19.78 -15.89
CA ALA A 89 5.57 -19.71 -16.80
C ALA A 89 4.80 -18.41 -16.62
N PHE A 90 4.49 -18.05 -15.37
CA PHE A 90 3.83 -16.79 -15.02
C PHE A 90 4.60 -15.57 -15.55
N LEU A 91 5.91 -15.50 -15.31
CA LEU A 91 6.73 -14.36 -15.76
C LEU A 91 6.77 -14.21 -17.28
N ARG A 92 6.69 -15.30 -18.05
CA ARG A 92 6.65 -15.23 -19.53
C ARG A 92 5.31 -14.73 -20.07
N GLU A 93 4.24 -14.91 -19.31
CA GLU A 93 2.88 -14.49 -19.69
C GLU A 93 2.56 -13.07 -19.19
N ASP A 94 3.11 -12.69 -18.04
CA ASP A 94 3.00 -11.36 -17.48
C ASP A 94 3.64 -10.30 -18.41
N ASP A 95 2.99 -9.14 -18.52
CA ASP A 95 3.40 -8.06 -19.42
C ASP A 95 3.97 -6.83 -18.66
N THR A 96 4.32 -6.99 -17.38
CA THR A 96 4.84 -5.88 -16.56
C THR A 96 6.13 -5.33 -17.15
N ASP A 97 7.02 -6.20 -17.60
CA ASP A 97 8.32 -5.84 -18.18
C ASP A 97 8.21 -5.10 -19.54
N ARG A 98 7.03 -5.15 -20.18
CA ARG A 98 6.71 -4.45 -21.44
C ARG A 98 6.31 -2.99 -21.22
N GLN A 99 6.06 -2.59 -19.99
CA GLN A 99 5.86 -1.17 -19.68
C GLN A 99 7.15 -0.40 -19.91
N GLN A 100 7.04 0.82 -20.43
CA GLN A 100 8.20 1.68 -20.62
C GLN A 100 8.60 2.31 -19.29
N TYR A 101 9.87 2.17 -18.92
CA TYR A 101 10.42 2.87 -17.78
C TYR A 101 10.39 4.37 -18.03
N GLN A 102 9.75 5.10 -17.12
CA GLN A 102 9.67 6.55 -17.15
C GLN A 102 9.98 7.05 -15.75
N GLU A 103 11.09 7.76 -15.60
CA GLU A 103 11.50 8.33 -14.33
C GLU A 103 10.38 9.19 -13.74
N GLU A 104 10.14 9.06 -12.43
CA GLU A 104 9.06 9.73 -11.68
C GLU A 104 7.61 9.40 -12.09
N VAL A 105 7.40 8.60 -13.15
CA VAL A 105 6.06 8.25 -13.67
C VAL A 105 5.76 6.75 -13.54
N PHE A 106 6.68 5.91 -14.00
CA PHE A 106 6.60 4.45 -13.94
C PHE A 106 8.01 3.89 -13.79
N ASP A 107 8.48 3.92 -12.54
CA ASP A 107 9.80 3.48 -12.13
C ASP A 107 9.77 2.08 -11.50
N CYS A 108 10.92 1.63 -10.96
CA CYS A 108 11.05 0.31 -10.34
C CYS A 108 9.97 0.00 -9.30
N THR A 109 9.47 1.02 -8.57
CA THR A 109 8.43 0.81 -7.55
C THR A 109 7.10 0.41 -8.18
N HIS A 110 6.77 1.01 -9.33
CA HIS A 110 5.56 0.71 -10.08
C HIS A 110 5.63 -0.65 -10.78
N PHE A 111 6.79 -1.02 -11.35
CA PHE A 111 7.03 -2.36 -11.89
C PHE A 111 6.84 -3.42 -10.80
N ALA A 112 7.51 -3.26 -9.66
CA ALA A 112 7.46 -4.23 -8.58
C ALA A 112 6.05 -4.35 -7.96
N GLN A 113 5.32 -3.23 -7.85
CA GLN A 113 3.93 -3.24 -7.40
C GLN A 113 3.00 -3.95 -8.40
N ARG A 114 3.16 -3.68 -9.70
CA ARG A 114 2.34 -4.30 -10.75
C ARG A 114 2.56 -5.81 -10.82
N LEU A 115 3.82 -6.26 -10.85
CA LEU A 115 4.16 -7.68 -10.90
C LEU A 115 3.62 -8.42 -9.66
N HIS A 116 3.80 -7.84 -8.46
CA HIS A 116 3.22 -8.38 -7.23
C HIS A 116 1.71 -8.59 -7.37
N ASN A 117 0.98 -7.56 -7.79
CA ASN A 117 -0.47 -7.61 -7.90
C ASN A 117 -0.96 -8.60 -8.95
N ASN A 118 -0.25 -8.71 -10.07
CA ASN A 118 -0.58 -9.68 -11.12
C ASN A 118 -0.35 -11.12 -10.62
N ALA A 119 0.73 -11.36 -9.88
CA ALA A 119 1.01 -12.66 -9.28
C ALA A 119 -0.07 -13.05 -8.27
N GLU A 120 -0.41 -12.15 -7.35
CA GLU A 120 -1.46 -12.38 -6.34
C GLU A 120 -2.82 -12.65 -7.00
N GLN A 121 -3.17 -11.92 -8.07
CA GLN A 121 -4.38 -12.18 -8.85
C GLN A 121 -4.35 -13.54 -9.57
N ALA A 122 -3.17 -14.01 -9.98
CA ALA A 122 -2.96 -15.34 -10.54
C ALA A 122 -2.90 -16.45 -9.48
N GLY A 123 -3.03 -16.12 -8.18
CA GLY A 123 -2.94 -17.09 -7.08
C GLY A 123 -1.51 -17.48 -6.71
N ILE A 124 -0.52 -16.68 -7.12
CA ILE A 124 0.89 -16.84 -6.79
C ILE A 124 1.26 -15.84 -5.71
N ARG A 125 1.78 -16.34 -4.59
CA ARG A 125 2.18 -15.50 -3.45
C ARG A 125 3.43 -14.72 -3.80
N ALA A 126 3.39 -13.40 -3.61
CA ALA A 126 4.50 -12.51 -3.92
C ALA A 126 4.85 -11.60 -2.74
N ALA A 127 6.11 -11.17 -2.70
CA ALA A 127 6.58 -10.11 -1.84
C ALA A 127 7.10 -8.92 -2.63
N TYR A 128 6.98 -7.74 -2.04
CA TYR A 128 7.67 -6.54 -2.48
C TYR A 128 9.04 -6.47 -1.81
N VAL A 129 10.07 -6.02 -2.52
CA VAL A 129 11.45 -5.99 -2.02
C VAL A 129 12.07 -4.63 -2.29
N THR A 130 12.79 -4.09 -1.31
CA THR A 130 13.66 -2.93 -1.50
C THR A 130 15.12 -3.33 -1.31
N VAL A 131 16.00 -2.90 -2.21
CA VAL A 131 17.44 -3.11 -2.15
C VAL A 131 18.15 -1.76 -2.04
N PHE A 132 19.13 -1.67 -1.14
CA PHE A 132 20.00 -0.50 -1.00
C PHE A 132 21.46 -0.90 -1.13
N TRP A 133 22.30 0.00 -1.62
CA TRP A 133 23.72 -0.25 -1.86
C TRP A 133 24.61 0.59 -0.94
N TYR A 134 25.89 0.21 -0.82
CA TYR A 134 26.85 0.97 0.00
C TYR A 134 27.21 2.33 -0.63
N ASN A 135 27.30 2.39 -1.96
CA ASN A 135 27.83 3.54 -2.70
C ASN A 135 26.77 4.25 -3.55
N ASN A 136 25.48 3.96 -3.34
CA ASN A 136 24.38 4.58 -4.07
C ASN A 136 23.25 4.95 -3.10
N SER A 137 22.81 6.21 -3.16
CA SER A 137 21.73 6.74 -2.32
C SER A 137 20.33 6.40 -2.83
N THR A 138 20.21 6.11 -4.13
CA THR A 138 18.96 5.65 -4.73
C THR A 138 18.82 4.16 -4.40
N GLY A 139 17.63 3.70 -4.01
CA GLY A 139 17.35 2.27 -3.82
C GLY A 139 16.82 1.61 -5.09
N HIS A 140 16.58 0.30 -5.04
CA HIS A 140 15.85 -0.45 -6.07
C HIS A 140 14.62 -1.12 -5.48
N ALA A 141 13.59 -1.28 -6.29
CA ALA A 141 12.42 -2.08 -5.95
C ALA A 141 12.27 -3.26 -6.91
N LEU A 142 11.97 -4.44 -6.35
CA LEU A 142 11.80 -5.70 -7.09
C LEU A 142 10.87 -6.65 -6.32
N ASN A 143 10.72 -7.89 -6.75
CA ASN A 143 9.85 -8.87 -6.11
C ASN A 143 10.60 -10.10 -5.58
N ALA A 144 10.02 -10.76 -4.59
CA ALA A 144 10.46 -12.07 -4.11
C ALA A 144 9.31 -13.08 -4.16
N PHE A 145 9.67 -14.32 -4.46
CA PHE A 145 8.78 -15.48 -4.53
C PHE A 145 9.45 -16.63 -3.78
N GLU A 146 8.74 -17.27 -2.86
CA GLU A 146 9.23 -18.50 -2.23
C GLU A 146 8.86 -19.67 -3.14
N THR A 147 9.83 -20.22 -3.86
CA THR A 147 9.56 -21.38 -4.71
C THR A 147 9.63 -22.67 -3.92
N THR A 148 8.68 -23.58 -4.12
CA THR A 148 8.58 -24.81 -3.30
C THR A 148 9.75 -25.77 -3.52
N ASP A 149 10.49 -25.64 -4.61
CA ASP A 149 11.53 -26.56 -5.07
C ASP A 149 12.93 -25.93 -5.22
N LYS A 150 13.05 -24.59 -5.24
CA LYS A 150 14.35 -23.89 -5.30
C LYS A 150 14.52 -22.78 -4.25
N GLY A 151 13.51 -22.59 -3.38
CA GLY A 151 13.53 -21.58 -2.32
C GLY A 151 13.31 -20.15 -2.80
N LEU A 152 13.71 -19.20 -1.97
CA LEU A 152 13.55 -17.76 -2.21
C LEU A 152 14.21 -17.30 -3.51
N THR A 153 13.38 -16.77 -4.42
CA THR A 153 13.77 -16.28 -5.74
C THR A 153 13.43 -14.80 -5.86
N PHE A 154 14.42 -13.98 -6.23
CA PHE A 154 14.20 -12.57 -6.52
C PHE A 154 14.01 -12.35 -8.02
N VAL A 155 13.04 -11.52 -8.38
CA VAL A 155 12.70 -11.17 -9.76
C VAL A 155 12.75 -9.67 -9.93
N ASP A 156 13.54 -9.22 -10.90
CA ASP A 156 13.61 -7.83 -11.33
C ASP A 156 13.01 -7.71 -12.74
N CYS A 157 11.78 -7.23 -12.80
CA CYS A 157 11.01 -6.99 -14.02
C CYS A 157 11.12 -5.54 -14.52
N THR A 158 12.05 -4.75 -13.96
CA THR A 158 12.18 -3.33 -14.35
C THR A 158 12.44 -3.23 -15.84
N GLY A 159 11.50 -2.59 -16.53
CA GLY A 159 11.47 -2.45 -17.98
C GLY A 159 12.56 -1.54 -18.53
N SER A 160 12.57 -1.39 -19.84
CA SER A 160 13.52 -0.54 -20.55
C SER A 160 12.99 0.89 -20.69
N GLY A 161 13.90 1.88 -20.77
CA GLY A 161 13.53 3.24 -21.15
C GLY A 161 13.04 3.35 -22.61
N ASN A 162 13.27 2.31 -23.42
CA ASN A 162 12.75 2.17 -24.77
C ASN A 162 11.54 1.22 -24.79
N ILE A 163 10.62 1.43 -25.74
CA ILE A 163 9.52 0.50 -26.01
C ILE A 163 10.12 -0.81 -26.54
N LEU A 164 9.79 -1.93 -25.87
CA LEU A 164 10.22 -3.26 -26.28
C LEU A 164 9.48 -3.73 -27.53
N THR A 165 10.18 -4.46 -28.40
CA THR A 165 9.53 -5.24 -29.46
C THR A 165 8.96 -6.54 -28.88
N GLU A 166 8.00 -7.17 -29.57
CA GLU A 166 7.30 -8.39 -29.08
C GLU A 166 8.22 -9.56 -28.69
N ARG A 167 9.47 -9.59 -29.17
CA ARG A 167 10.44 -10.65 -28.89
C ARG A 167 11.38 -10.34 -27.73
N GLN A 168 11.29 -9.15 -27.14
CA GLN A 168 12.16 -8.72 -26.05
C GLN A 168 11.41 -8.82 -24.73
N SER A 169 12.13 -9.28 -23.71
CA SER A 169 11.66 -9.30 -22.33
C SER A 169 12.79 -8.82 -21.44
N MET A 170 12.42 -8.04 -20.43
CA MET A 170 13.30 -7.45 -19.43
C MET A 170 13.24 -8.18 -18.09
N ASP A 171 12.44 -9.24 -17.98
CA ASP A 171 12.40 -10.10 -16.80
C ASP A 171 13.73 -10.79 -16.55
N LYS A 172 14.21 -10.62 -15.31
CA LYS A 172 15.47 -11.18 -14.83
C LYS A 172 15.27 -11.84 -13.48
N ILE A 173 15.98 -12.93 -13.27
CA ILE A 173 16.29 -13.42 -11.93
C ILE A 173 17.38 -12.52 -11.35
N ALA A 174 17.09 -11.93 -10.21
CA ALA A 174 18.03 -11.11 -9.46
C ALA A 174 18.76 -11.96 -8.42
N TYR A 175 20.06 -11.72 -8.28
CA TYR A 175 20.92 -12.40 -7.31
C TYR A 175 21.32 -11.37 -6.27
N VAL A 176 20.67 -11.46 -5.11
CA VAL A 176 20.73 -10.43 -4.06
C VAL A 176 21.21 -11.07 -2.77
N GLU A 177 22.41 -10.69 -2.33
CA GLU A 177 22.96 -11.12 -1.05
C GLU A 177 23.76 -9.98 -0.42
N LYS A 178 23.54 -9.73 0.87
CA LYS A 178 24.20 -8.64 1.59
C LYS A 178 25.72 -8.79 1.54
N GLY A 179 26.42 -7.70 1.22
CA GLY A 179 27.86 -7.66 1.05
C GLY A 179 28.36 -8.22 -0.28
N LYS A 180 27.48 -8.76 -1.13
CA LYS A 180 27.81 -9.21 -2.48
C LYS A 180 27.31 -8.23 -3.54
N LYS A 181 27.79 -8.39 -4.77
CA LYS A 181 27.39 -7.59 -5.93
C LYS A 181 25.97 -7.96 -6.34
N TYR A 182 25.12 -6.97 -6.62
CA TYR A 182 23.82 -7.22 -7.23
C TYR A 182 24.01 -7.80 -8.64
N GLY A 183 23.47 -9.00 -8.86
CA GLY A 183 23.52 -9.70 -10.14
C GLY A 183 22.16 -9.83 -10.77
N THR A 184 22.11 -9.93 -12.11
CA THR A 184 20.88 -10.32 -12.82
C THR A 184 21.21 -11.27 -13.97
N ILE A 185 20.30 -12.20 -14.23
CA ILE A 185 20.32 -13.08 -15.41
C ILE A 185 18.89 -13.12 -15.96
N SER A 186 18.73 -12.98 -17.28
CA SER A 186 17.43 -13.11 -17.93
C SER A 186 16.74 -14.45 -17.56
N ILE A 187 15.42 -14.43 -17.38
CA ILE A 187 14.64 -15.63 -17.07
C ILE A 187 14.75 -16.75 -18.14
N TYR A 188 15.21 -16.43 -19.36
CA TYR A 188 15.47 -17.41 -20.42
C TYR A 188 16.81 -18.12 -20.28
N HIS A 189 17.67 -17.67 -19.37
CA HIS A 189 19.00 -18.23 -19.13
C HIS A 189 19.21 -18.75 -17.71
N ALA A 190 18.51 -18.19 -16.72
CA ALA A 190 18.63 -18.61 -15.35
C ALA A 190 17.93 -19.96 -15.10
N THR A 191 18.64 -20.91 -14.47
CA THR A 191 18.10 -22.23 -14.09
C THR A 191 18.12 -22.49 -12.58
N SER A 192 18.69 -21.57 -11.81
CA SER A 192 18.78 -21.60 -10.35
C SER A 192 18.74 -20.18 -9.78
N PRO A 193 18.09 -19.94 -8.62
CA PRO A 193 18.16 -18.67 -7.91
C PRO A 193 19.43 -18.52 -7.05
N GLU A 194 20.24 -19.56 -6.91
CA GLU A 194 21.41 -19.55 -6.03
C GLU A 194 22.49 -18.57 -6.50
N TYR A 195 23.08 -17.81 -5.57
CA TYR A 195 24.12 -16.84 -5.91
C TYR A 195 25.36 -17.48 -6.54
N ASP A 196 25.71 -18.71 -6.15
CA ASP A 196 26.85 -19.44 -6.74
C ASP A 196 26.61 -19.80 -8.22
N TYR A 197 25.35 -20.03 -8.61
CA TYR A 197 25.00 -20.19 -10.02
C TYR A 197 25.27 -18.91 -10.81
N TYR A 198 24.92 -17.75 -10.25
CA TYR A 198 25.25 -16.46 -10.87
C TYR A 198 26.75 -16.28 -11.03
N LEU A 199 27.56 -16.59 -10.01
CA LEU A 199 29.01 -16.53 -10.08
C LEU A 199 29.58 -17.39 -11.21
N GLN A 200 29.11 -18.63 -11.34
CA GLN A 200 29.53 -19.53 -12.42
C GLN A 200 29.09 -19.00 -13.79
N TYR A 201 27.86 -18.49 -13.90
CA TYR A 201 27.33 -17.93 -15.15
C TYR A 201 28.14 -16.72 -15.63
N ILE A 202 28.48 -15.82 -14.71
CA ILE A 202 29.29 -14.64 -15.07
C ILE A 202 30.75 -15.03 -15.31
N GLN A 203 31.37 -15.94 -14.56
CA GLN A 203 32.77 -16.35 -14.81
C GLN A 203 32.99 -16.87 -16.24
N ASN A 204 32.00 -17.57 -16.80
CA ASN A 204 32.03 -18.01 -18.20
C ASN A 204 31.88 -16.87 -19.22
N LYS A 205 31.42 -15.68 -18.78
CA LYS A 205 31.25 -14.47 -19.59
C LYS A 205 32.27 -13.36 -19.29
N ASP A 206 32.86 -13.35 -18.10
CA ASP A 206 33.63 -12.23 -17.51
C ASP A 206 35.14 -12.32 -17.72
N SER A 207 35.64 -13.06 -18.73
CA SER A 207 37.03 -12.87 -19.18
C SER A 207 37.27 -11.48 -19.81
N LEU A 208 36.34 -10.51 -19.68
CA LEU A 208 36.35 -9.24 -20.41
C LEU A 208 35.97 -7.98 -19.59
N TYR A 209 35.63 -8.05 -18.29
CA TYR A 209 35.31 -6.83 -17.54
C TYR A 209 35.88 -6.84 -16.11
N SER A 210 36.71 -5.83 -15.82
CA SER A 210 37.18 -5.45 -14.48
C SER A 210 37.12 -3.93 -14.37
N SER A 211 36.40 -3.44 -13.35
CA SER A 211 36.91 -2.59 -12.26
C SER A 211 35.75 -1.81 -11.63
N GLU A 212 35.60 -1.94 -10.31
CA GLU A 212 34.74 -1.16 -9.41
C GLU A 212 33.26 -1.04 -9.81
N ASP A 213 32.48 -2.09 -9.54
CA ASP A 213 31.02 -2.09 -9.75
C ASP A 213 30.28 -1.47 -8.55
N PRO A 214 29.41 -0.46 -8.77
CA PRO A 214 28.84 0.38 -7.70
C PRO A 214 27.74 -0.29 -6.85
N ASN A 215 27.32 -1.51 -7.18
CA ASN A 215 26.09 -2.10 -6.64
C ASN A 215 26.33 -3.23 -5.62
N ILE A 216 27.20 -3.00 -4.63
CA ILE A 216 27.33 -3.92 -3.48
C ILE A 216 26.12 -3.74 -2.56
N VAL A 217 25.38 -4.81 -2.34
CA VAL A 217 24.14 -4.81 -1.55
C VAL A 217 24.47 -4.51 -0.08
N LYS A 218 23.90 -3.42 0.43
CA LYS A 218 24.01 -3.00 1.83
C LYS A 218 22.85 -3.54 2.66
N GLU A 219 21.64 -3.45 2.13
CA GLU A 219 20.40 -3.82 2.81
C GLU A 219 19.39 -4.37 1.81
N VAL A 220 18.63 -5.37 2.26
CA VAL A 220 17.49 -5.95 1.55
C VAL A 220 16.35 -6.06 2.54
N ASN A 221 15.19 -5.51 2.21
CA ASN A 221 13.97 -5.66 3.00
C ASN A 221 12.92 -6.36 2.14
N ILE A 222 12.30 -7.40 2.68
CA ILE A 222 11.28 -8.21 2.00
C ILE A 222 9.96 -8.03 2.75
N TYR A 223 8.91 -7.67 2.00
CA TYR A 223 7.59 -7.35 2.51
C TYR A 223 6.57 -8.32 1.91
N TRP A 224 6.21 -9.36 2.67
CA TRP A 224 5.13 -10.28 2.32
C TRP A 224 3.77 -9.64 2.64
N CYS A 225 2.76 -9.87 1.80
CA CYS A 225 1.39 -9.38 2.03
C CYS A 225 0.64 -10.09 3.19
N ASP A 226 1.35 -10.84 4.04
CA ASP A 226 0.82 -11.44 5.27
C ASP A 226 0.70 -10.36 6.37
N TYR A 227 -0.28 -9.46 6.24
CA TYR A 227 -0.57 -8.43 7.25
C TYR A 227 -1.21 -9.05 8.51
N SER A 228 -0.41 -9.73 9.31
CA SER A 228 -0.55 -9.73 10.77
C SER A 228 0.15 -8.45 11.25
N LEU A 229 -0.58 -7.55 11.91
CA LEU A 229 -0.05 -6.26 12.42
C LEU A 229 1.10 -6.40 13.44
N GLY A 230 1.58 -7.63 13.72
CA GLY A 230 2.72 -7.93 14.58
C GLY A 230 3.99 -8.40 13.87
N ASP A 231 3.91 -8.90 12.62
CA ASP A 231 5.02 -9.64 12.00
C ASP A 231 5.80 -8.84 10.93
N THR A 232 5.43 -7.58 10.67
CA THR A 232 6.22 -6.67 9.81
C THR A 232 7.59 -6.33 10.43
N ILE A 233 7.86 -6.77 11.66
CA ILE A 233 9.16 -6.68 12.31
C ILE A 233 9.76 -8.09 12.34
N ALA A 234 10.84 -8.29 11.57
CA ALA A 234 11.85 -9.36 11.74
C ALA A 234 11.92 -10.53 10.73
N TYR A 235 11.90 -10.25 9.42
CA TYR A 235 12.95 -10.83 8.56
C TYR A 235 14.25 -9.98 8.56
N ARG A 236 14.36 -9.09 9.54
CA ARG A 236 15.51 -8.22 9.81
C ARG A 236 16.64 -8.87 10.63
N LEU A 237 16.58 -10.16 10.97
CA LEU A 237 17.57 -10.72 11.92
C LEU A 237 17.81 -12.24 11.93
N HIS A 238 17.74 -12.95 10.80
CA HIS A 238 18.16 -14.38 10.76
C HIS A 238 19.11 -14.79 9.62
N GLN A 239 19.84 -13.85 9.02
CA GLN A 239 21.18 -14.16 8.52
C GLN A 239 22.21 -13.57 9.48
N ARG A 240 22.38 -14.26 10.62
CA ARG A 240 23.65 -14.24 11.33
C ARG A 240 24.65 -14.94 10.42
N ILE A 241 25.56 -14.16 9.85
CA ILE A 241 26.93 -14.62 9.63
C ILE A 241 27.68 -14.28 10.92
#